data_AF-A0A358U8Z3-F1
#
_entry.id   AF-A0A358U8Z3-F1
#
_cell.length_a   1.000
_cell.length_b   1.000
_cell.length_c   1.000
_cell.angle_alpha   90.00
_cell.angle_beta   90.00
_cell.angle_gamma   90.00
#
_symmetry.space_group_name_H-M   'P 1'
#
loop_
_entity.id
_entity.type
_entity.pdbx_description
1 polymer ?
#
loop_
_entity_poly.entity_id
_entity_poly.type
_entity_poly.pdbx_seq_one_letter_code
_entity_poly.pdbx_strand_id
1 'polypeptide(L)'
;MFERALTGSRRYWTWVFVLLAVITVGLYSYFKQYSYGLGVTGMSRDVSWGLYIAQFTFLVGVAASAVMLVLPYYLHDFKKFGKMVILGEFLAISSVIMSMLFIIVDLGQPLRVLNVILYPSPHSMMFWDMLVLSGYLVLNIVIGWTTLGA
;
A
#
# COMPACT_ATOMS: atom_id res chain seq x y z
N MET A 1 13.13 18.12 6.05
CA MET A 1 13.25 16.70 6.46
C MET A 1 13.69 15.76 5.32
N PHE A 2 13.18 15.93 4.09
CA PHE A 2 13.62 15.13 2.92
C PHE A 2 15.13 15.19 2.61
N GLU A 3 15.80 16.31 2.90
CA GLU A 3 17.24 16.46 2.73
C GLU A 3 18.06 15.47 3.58
N ARG A 4 17.50 15.00 4.71
CA ARG A 4 18.12 13.95 5.54
C ARG A 4 17.94 12.54 4.97
N ALA A 5 17.00 12.34 4.05
CA ALA A 5 16.87 11.06 3.33
C ALA A 5 17.96 10.89 2.26
N LEU A 6 18.58 11.98 1.80
CA LEU A 6 19.64 11.97 0.79
C LEU A 6 21.05 11.99 1.39
N THR A 7 21.17 12.13 2.70
CA THR A 7 22.45 12.14 3.43
C THR A 7 22.53 10.91 4.34
N GLY A 8 23.52 10.05 4.13
CA GLY A 8 23.61 8.80 4.88
C GLY A 8 24.98 8.13 4.81
N SER A 9 25.24 7.25 5.77
CA SER A 9 26.49 6.48 5.85
C SER A 9 26.61 5.44 4.75
N ARG A 10 27.81 4.86 4.57
CA ARG A 10 28.01 3.76 3.60
C ARG A 10 27.03 2.60 3.81
N ARG A 11 26.69 2.27 5.06
CA ARG A 11 25.71 1.21 5.40
C ARG A 11 24.29 1.58 4.94
N TYR A 12 23.89 2.84 5.10
CA TYR A 12 22.60 3.33 4.63
C TYR A 12 22.47 3.16 3.11
N TRP A 13 23.47 3.61 2.36
CA TRP A 13 23.47 3.47 0.91
C TRP A 13 23.53 2.02 0.43
N THR A 14 24.27 1.15 1.12
CA THR A 14 24.24 -0.30 0.83
C THR A 14 22.84 -0.87 1.03
N TRP A 15 22.14 -0.49 2.11
CA TRP A 15 20.78 -0.94 2.36
C TRP A 15 19.81 -0.47 1.27
N VAL A 16 19.87 0.80 0.89
CA VAL A 16 19.06 1.37 -0.20
C VAL A 16 19.32 0.64 -1.51
N PHE A 17 20.58 0.36 -1.85
CA PHE A 17 20.92 -0.37 -3.07
C PHE A 17 20.35 -1.78 -3.09
N VAL A 18 20.42 -2.52 -1.96
CA VAL A 18 19.83 -3.85 -1.84
C VAL A 18 18.31 -3.80 -2.05
N LEU A 19 17.61 -2.84 -1.44
CA LEU A 19 16.18 -2.67 -1.63
C LEU A 19 15.82 -2.36 -3.09
N LEU A 20 16.58 -1.49 -3.76
CA LEU A 20 16.39 -1.18 -5.17
C LEU A 20 16.64 -2.40 -6.07
N ALA A 21 17.61 -3.25 -5.74
CA ALA A 21 17.86 -4.51 -6.44
C ALA A 21 16.66 -5.47 -6.31
N VAL A 22 16.08 -5.58 -5.13
CA VAL A 22 14.86 -6.41 -4.92
C VAL A 22 13.68 -5.84 -5.71
N ILE A 23 13.48 -4.52 -5.70
CA ILE A 23 12.42 -3.86 -6.46
C ILE A 23 12.58 -4.10 -7.97
N THR A 24 13.80 -4.01 -8.50
CA THR A 24 14.06 -4.26 -9.93
C THR A 24 13.79 -5.70 -10.33
N VAL A 25 14.14 -6.68 -9.49
CA VAL A 25 13.76 -8.09 -9.71
C VAL A 25 12.23 -8.27 -9.68
N GLY A 26 11.54 -7.59 -8.77
CA GLY A 26 10.07 -7.58 -8.72
C GLY A 26 9.45 -6.99 -9.99
N LEU A 27 9.94 -5.84 -10.44
CA LEU A 27 9.50 -5.20 -11.69
C LEU A 27 9.73 -6.09 -12.91
N TYR A 28 10.91 -6.71 -13.01
CA TYR A 28 11.20 -7.66 -14.09
C TYR A 28 10.22 -8.83 -14.10
N SER A 29 9.91 -9.39 -12.93
CA SER A 29 8.92 -10.47 -12.78
C SER A 29 7.52 -10.02 -13.17
N TYR A 30 7.14 -8.80 -12.81
CA TYR A 30 5.87 -8.19 -13.21
C TYR A 30 5.79 -7.96 -14.73
N PHE A 31 6.85 -7.50 -15.38
CA PHE A 31 6.87 -7.35 -16.85
C PHE A 31 6.65 -8.70 -17.54
N LYS A 32 7.29 -9.77 -17.04
CA LYS A 32 7.04 -11.12 -17.55
C LYS A 32 5.57 -11.51 -17.36
N GLN A 33 5.00 -11.28 -16.18
CA GLN A 33 3.58 -11.55 -15.95
C GLN A 33 2.66 -10.73 -16.86
N TYR A 34 2.98 -9.47 -17.12
CA TYR A 34 2.19 -8.61 -18.01
C TYR A 34 2.14 -9.16 -19.44
N SER A 35 3.25 -9.73 -19.94
CA SER A 35 3.29 -10.32 -21.29
C SER A 35 2.68 -11.71 -21.38
N TYR A 36 2.92 -12.58 -20.38
CA TYR A 36 2.47 -13.98 -20.40
C TYR A 36 1.07 -14.17 -19.76
N GLY A 37 0.55 -13.15 -19.08
CA GLY A 37 -0.71 -13.19 -18.35
C GLY A 37 -0.58 -13.74 -16.92
N LEU A 38 -1.70 -13.74 -16.20
CA LEU A 38 -1.78 -14.15 -14.79
C LEU A 38 -1.46 -15.64 -14.56
N GLY A 39 -1.41 -16.47 -15.60
CA GLY A 39 -1.06 -17.90 -15.47
C GLY A 39 0.33 -18.14 -14.86
N VAL A 40 1.25 -17.18 -14.96
CA VAL A 40 2.59 -17.25 -14.33
C VAL A 40 2.52 -17.34 -12.80
N THR A 41 1.42 -16.87 -12.20
CA THR A 41 1.21 -16.89 -10.74
C THR A 41 0.85 -18.27 -10.18
N GLY A 42 0.55 -19.24 -11.04
CA GLY A 42 0.08 -20.56 -10.62
C GLY A 42 -1.38 -20.60 -10.15
N MET A 43 -2.15 -19.53 -10.34
CA MET A 43 -3.59 -19.53 -10.13
C MET A 43 -4.29 -20.51 -11.09
N SER A 44 -5.35 -21.15 -10.60
CA SER A 44 -6.16 -22.11 -11.37
C SER A 44 -7.59 -21.60 -11.49
N ARG A 45 -8.45 -22.31 -12.22
CA ARG A 45 -9.88 -21.96 -12.28
C ARG A 45 -10.58 -22.13 -10.93
N ASP A 46 -10.11 -23.09 -10.13
CA ASP A 46 -10.68 -23.38 -8.80
C ASP A 46 -10.11 -22.45 -7.72
N VAL A 47 -8.86 -21.99 -7.91
CA VAL A 47 -8.18 -21.03 -7.03
C VAL A 47 -7.83 -19.78 -7.85
N SER A 48 -8.82 -18.92 -8.02
CA SER A 48 -8.72 -17.69 -8.81
C SER A 48 -8.00 -16.55 -8.08
N TRP A 49 -7.81 -16.67 -6.76
CA TRP A 49 -7.12 -15.70 -5.92
C TRP A 49 -5.92 -16.34 -5.25
N GLY A 50 -4.73 -15.90 -5.65
CA GLY A 50 -3.45 -16.42 -5.15
C GLY A 50 -2.75 -15.44 -4.22
N LEU A 51 -1.43 -15.32 -4.40
CA LEU A 51 -0.57 -14.51 -3.54
C LEU A 51 -0.96 -13.04 -3.48
N TYR A 52 -1.50 -12.45 -4.56
CA TYR A 52 -1.84 -11.03 -4.58
C TYR A 52 -2.96 -10.67 -3.62
N ILE A 53 -4.10 -11.37 -3.68
CA ILE A 53 -5.23 -11.11 -2.78
C ILE A 53 -4.91 -11.50 -1.33
N ALA A 54 -4.11 -12.55 -1.13
CA ALA A 54 -3.62 -12.91 0.20
C ALA A 54 -2.73 -11.80 0.82
N GLN A 55 -1.80 -11.23 0.06
CA GLN A 55 -0.96 -10.13 0.53
C GLN A 55 -1.71 -8.81 0.68
N PHE A 56 -2.67 -8.55 -0.21
CA PHE A 56 -3.59 -7.43 -0.10
C PHE A 56 -4.31 -7.43 1.25
N THR A 57 -5.01 -8.51 1.59
CA THR A 57 -5.76 -8.60 2.86
C THR A 57 -4.84 -8.47 4.08
N PHE A 58 -3.64 -9.04 4.02
CA PHE A 58 -2.63 -8.89 5.06
C PHE A 58 -2.22 -7.42 5.25
N LEU A 59 -1.87 -6.71 4.17
CA LEU A 59 -1.42 -5.33 4.22
C LEU A 59 -2.52 -4.34 4.63
N VAL A 60 -3.77 -4.61 4.27
CA VAL A 60 -4.92 -3.86 4.81
C VAL A 60 -5.00 -4.03 6.33
N GLY A 61 -4.77 -5.24 6.84
CA GLY A 61 -4.66 -5.49 8.28
C GLY A 61 -3.50 -4.73 8.95
N VAL A 62 -2.33 -4.70 8.30
CA VAL A 62 -1.18 -3.91 8.76
C VAL A 62 -1.52 -2.42 8.80
N ALA A 63 -2.19 -1.90 7.76
CA ALA A 63 -2.61 -0.52 7.72
C ALA A 63 -3.64 -0.19 8.83
N ALA A 64 -4.60 -1.07 9.08
CA ALA A 64 -5.58 -0.91 10.16
C ALA A 64 -4.92 -0.87 11.55
N SER A 65 -3.78 -1.57 11.74
CA SER A 65 -3.03 -1.52 13.01
C SER A 65 -2.48 -0.12 13.35
N ALA A 66 -2.21 0.72 12.34
CA ALA A 66 -1.81 2.10 12.57
C ALA A 66 -2.96 2.94 13.14
N VAL A 67 -4.20 2.70 12.71
CA VAL A 67 -5.39 3.41 13.23
C VAL A 67 -5.58 3.13 14.72
N MET A 68 -5.26 1.92 15.16
CA MET A 68 -5.29 1.55 16.58
C MET A 68 -4.31 2.37 17.44
N LEU A 69 -3.23 2.90 16.87
CA LEU A 69 -2.30 3.80 17.55
C LEU A 69 -2.78 5.25 17.56
N VAL A 70 -3.47 5.66 16.48
CA VAL A 70 -4.00 7.01 16.27
C VAL A 70 -5.21 7.28 17.18
N LEU A 71 -6.13 6.32 17.33
CA LEU A 71 -7.36 6.45 18.12
C LEU A 71 -7.11 6.90 19.57
N PRO A 72 -6.25 6.24 20.38
CA PRO A 72 -5.97 6.68 21.76
C PRO A 72 -5.29 8.04 21.86
N TYR A 73 -4.49 8.41 20.86
CA TYR A 73 -3.82 9.70 20.85
C TYR A 73 -4.82 10.85 20.62
N TYR A 74 -5.72 10.71 19.64
CA TYR A 74 -6.66 11.77 19.28
C TYR A 74 -7.96 11.77 20.10
N LEU A 75 -8.51 10.61 20.47
CA LEU A 75 -9.78 10.53 21.22
C LEU A 75 -9.60 10.49 22.74
N HIS A 76 -8.49 9.91 23.23
CA HIS A 76 -8.24 9.74 24.66
C HIS A 76 -7.12 10.62 25.20
N ASP A 77 -6.64 11.58 24.38
CA ASP A 77 -5.58 12.55 24.74
C ASP A 77 -4.30 11.91 25.30
N PHE A 78 -4.02 10.68 24.89
CA PHE A 78 -2.91 9.89 25.43
C PHE A 78 -1.58 10.25 24.75
N LYS A 79 -1.04 11.43 25.12
CA LYS A 79 0.14 12.07 24.50
C LYS A 79 1.45 11.26 24.56
N LYS A 80 1.50 10.17 25.34
CA LYS A 80 2.67 9.26 25.40
C LYS A 80 2.99 8.61 24.04
N PHE A 81 2.01 8.48 23.15
CA PHE A 81 2.17 7.77 21.88
C PHE A 81 2.47 8.65 20.66
N GLY A 82 2.57 9.98 20.79
CA GLY A 82 2.67 10.90 19.64
C GLY A 82 3.81 10.57 18.65
N LYS A 83 4.99 10.16 19.14
CA LYS A 83 6.10 9.74 18.25
C LYS A 83 5.85 8.40 17.54
N MET A 84 5.11 7.48 18.16
CA MET A 84 4.74 6.20 17.53
C MET A 84 3.60 6.38 16.52
N VAL A 85 2.72 7.36 16.72
CA VAL A 85 1.65 7.71 15.77
C VAL A 85 2.22 8.10 14.42
N ILE A 86 3.25 8.96 14.40
CA ILE A 86 3.92 9.36 13.15
C ILE A 86 4.47 8.14 12.39
N LEU A 87 5.14 7.22 13.08
CA LEU A 87 5.64 5.98 12.47
C LEU A 87 4.50 5.08 11.97
N GLY A 88 3.41 5.00 12.72
CA GLY A 88 2.20 4.27 12.33
C GLY A 88 1.57 4.83 11.06
N GLU A 89 1.44 6.15 10.94
CA GLU A 89 0.84 6.81 9.77
C GLU A 89 1.68 6.59 8.50
N PHE A 90 3.00 6.70 8.58
CA PHE A 90 3.87 6.38 7.44
C PHE A 90 3.81 4.90 7.04
N LEU A 91 3.68 4.00 8.02
CA LEU A 91 3.47 2.58 7.77
C LEU A 91 2.11 2.33 7.09
N ALA A 92 1.05 3.02 7.52
CA ALA A 92 -0.26 2.93 6.91
C ALA A 92 -0.24 3.36 5.45
N ILE A 93 0.36 4.52 5.15
CA ILE A 93 0.47 5.05 3.77
C ILE A 93 1.16 4.03 2.86
N SER A 94 2.33 3.54 3.27
CA SER A 94 3.08 2.56 2.48
C SER A 94 2.34 1.23 2.31
N SER A 95 1.67 0.74 3.35
CA SER A 95 0.88 -0.50 3.30
C SER A 95 -0.34 -0.38 2.37
N VAL A 96 -1.02 0.77 2.37
CA VAL A 96 -2.19 1.03 1.51
C VAL A 96 -1.77 1.17 0.05
N ILE A 97 -0.68 1.87 -0.23
CA ILE A 97 -0.14 1.96 -1.60
C ILE A 97 0.19 0.56 -2.14
N MET A 98 0.85 -0.28 -1.33
CA MET A 98 1.14 -1.65 -1.73
C MET A 98 -0.12 -2.50 -1.91
N SER A 99 -1.12 -2.32 -1.06
CA SER A 99 -2.44 -2.98 -1.18
C SER A 99 -3.13 -2.63 -2.49
N MET A 100 -3.15 -1.36 -2.87
CA MET A 100 -3.71 -0.89 -4.13
C MET A 100 -2.92 -1.42 -5.33
N LEU A 101 -1.58 -1.46 -5.25
CA LEU A 101 -0.75 -2.04 -6.30
C LEU A 101 -1.07 -3.53 -6.52
N PHE A 102 -1.27 -4.31 -5.47
CA PHE A 102 -1.65 -5.72 -5.61
C PHE A 102 -3.00 -5.91 -6.32
N ILE A 103 -4.00 -5.09 -6.01
CA ILE A 103 -5.30 -5.11 -6.73
C ILE A 103 -5.10 -4.79 -8.21
N ILE A 104 -4.30 -3.76 -8.53
CA ILE A 104 -4.04 -3.35 -9.93
C ILE A 104 -3.34 -4.46 -10.72
N VAL A 105 -2.38 -5.13 -10.10
CA VAL A 105 -1.63 -6.22 -10.73
C VAL A 105 -2.51 -7.46 -10.92
N ASP A 106 -3.38 -7.76 -9.96
CA ASP A 106 -4.30 -8.92 -10.01
C ASP A 106 -5.40 -8.79 -11.07
N LEU A 107 -5.77 -7.56 -11.45
CA LEU A 107 -6.75 -7.29 -12.53
C LEU A 107 -6.31 -7.80 -13.91
N GLY A 108 -5.02 -8.10 -14.12
CA GLY A 108 -4.46 -8.63 -15.36
C GLY A 108 -4.42 -7.65 -16.55
N GLN A 109 -5.30 -6.64 -16.57
CA GLN A 109 -5.30 -5.53 -17.54
C GLN A 109 -5.32 -4.18 -16.82
N PRO A 110 -4.17 -3.74 -16.29
CA PRO A 110 -4.07 -2.51 -15.47
C PRO A 110 -4.50 -1.24 -16.21
N LEU A 111 -4.41 -1.21 -17.55
CA LEU A 111 -4.86 -0.08 -18.37
C LEU A 111 -6.35 0.23 -18.23
N ARG A 112 -7.15 -0.75 -17.77
CA ARG A 112 -8.61 -0.60 -17.61
C ARG A 112 -9.01 -0.19 -16.19
N VAL A 113 -8.08 0.02 -15.26
CA VAL A 113 -8.39 0.43 -13.88
C VAL A 113 -9.19 1.72 -13.83
N LEU A 114 -8.95 2.65 -14.77
CA LEU A 114 -9.72 3.90 -14.89
C LEU A 114 -11.22 3.66 -15.13
N ASN A 115 -11.59 2.53 -15.73
CA ASN A 115 -13.00 2.20 -15.97
C ASN A 115 -13.78 2.02 -14.66
N VAL A 116 -13.11 1.63 -13.56
CA VAL A 116 -13.78 1.50 -12.25
C VAL A 116 -14.22 2.87 -11.73
N ILE A 117 -13.51 3.94 -12.08
CA ILE A 117 -13.87 5.33 -11.73
C ILE A 117 -14.91 5.87 -12.71
N LEU A 118 -14.71 5.65 -14.01
CA LEU A 118 -15.59 6.18 -15.07
C LEU A 118 -16.96 5.50 -15.09
N TYR A 119 -17.04 4.23 -14.70
CA TYR A 119 -18.26 3.42 -14.66
C TYR A 119 -18.44 2.81 -13.26
N PRO A 120 -18.83 3.63 -12.27
CA PRO A 120 -19.00 3.17 -10.90
C PRO A 120 -20.09 2.10 -10.83
N SER A 121 -19.77 0.97 -10.18
CA SER A 121 -20.68 -0.17 -10.02
C SER A 121 -20.88 -0.49 -8.53
N PRO A 122 -21.87 0.12 -7.86
CA PRO A 122 -22.10 -0.06 -6.42
C PRO A 122 -22.44 -1.50 -5.99
N HIS A 123 -22.83 -2.36 -6.93
CA HIS A 123 -23.06 -3.78 -6.68
C HIS A 123 -21.77 -4.59 -6.54
N SER A 124 -20.61 -4.05 -6.94
CA SER A 124 -19.33 -4.74 -6.88
C SER A 124 -18.61 -4.45 -5.56
N MET A 125 -18.16 -5.49 -4.86
CA MET A 125 -17.33 -5.32 -3.67
C MET A 125 -15.98 -4.66 -4.00
N MET A 126 -15.40 -4.95 -5.16
CA MET A 126 -14.15 -4.34 -5.64
C MET A 126 -14.27 -2.82 -5.82
N PHE A 127 -15.46 -2.32 -6.14
CA PHE A 127 -15.70 -0.88 -6.24
C PHE A 127 -15.62 -0.22 -4.85
N TRP A 128 -16.21 -0.86 -3.83
CA TRP A 128 -16.12 -0.40 -2.45
C TRP A 128 -14.71 -0.47 -1.89
N ASP A 129 -13.97 -1.54 -2.18
CA ASP A 129 -12.55 -1.65 -1.78
C ASP A 129 -11.72 -0.49 -2.34
N MET A 130 -11.91 -0.16 -3.62
CA MET A 130 -11.22 0.98 -4.22
C MET A 130 -11.59 2.32 -3.55
N LEU A 131 -12.87 2.55 -3.28
CA LEU A 131 -13.33 3.77 -2.60
C LEU A 131 -12.76 3.90 -1.18
N VAL A 132 -12.85 2.82 -0.39
CA VAL A 132 -12.38 2.82 1.00
C VAL A 132 -10.88 2.99 1.06
N LEU A 133 -10.10 2.28 0.25
CA LEU A 133 -8.64 2.39 0.23
C LEU A 133 -8.18 3.76 -0.26
N SER A 134 -8.84 4.32 -1.27
CA SER A 134 -8.53 5.67 -1.77
C SER A 134 -8.85 6.73 -0.73
N GLY A 135 -10.03 6.65 -0.09
CA GLY A 135 -10.41 7.56 0.99
C GLY A 135 -9.48 7.44 2.19
N TYR A 136 -9.12 6.22 2.58
CA TYR A 136 -8.20 5.96 3.66
C TYR A 136 -6.78 6.48 3.37
N LEU A 137 -6.28 6.34 2.14
CA LEU A 137 -5.00 6.91 1.72
C LEU A 137 -5.01 8.43 1.83
N VAL A 138 -6.07 9.09 1.34
CA VAL A 138 -6.21 10.55 1.44
C VAL A 138 -6.22 11.00 2.90
N LEU A 139 -7.00 10.33 3.76
CA LEU A 139 -7.02 10.64 5.19
C LEU A 139 -5.65 10.49 5.83
N ASN A 140 -4.93 9.39 5.58
CA ASN A 140 -3.59 9.20 6.15
C ASN A 140 -2.58 10.23 5.66
N ILE A 141 -2.65 10.65 4.40
CA ILE A 141 -1.77 11.69 3.87
C ILE A 141 -2.07 13.03 4.54
N VAL A 142 -3.35 13.40 4.70
CA VAL A 142 -3.75 14.66 5.34
C VAL A 142 -3.36 14.65 6.82
N ILE A 143 -3.67 13.58 7.54
CA ILE A 143 -3.33 13.45 8.95
C ILE A 143 -1.80 13.47 9.11
N GLY A 144 -1.07 12.63 8.35
CA GLY A 144 0.39 12.62 8.30
C GLY A 144 1.02 13.97 8.01
N TRP A 145 0.44 14.76 7.11
CA TRP A 145 0.93 16.11 6.82
C TRP A 145 0.71 17.06 8.01
N THR A 146 -0.47 16.99 8.64
CA THR A 146 -0.78 17.82 9.81
C THR A 146 0.04 17.45 11.04
N THR A 147 0.35 16.16 11.25
CA THR A 147 1.19 15.70 12.36
C THR A 147 2.66 16.07 12.19
N LEU A 148 3.15 16.19 10.95
CA LEU A 148 4.51 16.66 10.65
C LEU A 148 4.68 18.18 10.81
N GLY A 149 3.60 18.94 10.69
CA GLY A 149 3.60 20.40 10.77
C GLY A 149 3.37 20.97 12.18
N ALA A 150 2.94 20.14 13.14
CA ALA A 150 2.69 20.48 14.54
C ALA A 150 3.92 20.21 15.43
#